data_AF-A0A246J1I6-F1
#
_entry.id   AF-A0A246J1I6-F1
#
_cell.length_a   1.000
_cell.length_b   1.000
_cell.length_c   1.000
_cell.angle_alpha   90.00
_cell.angle_beta   90.00
_cell.angle_gamma   90.00
#
_symmetry.space_group_name_H-M   'P 1'
#
loop_
_entity.id
_entity.type
_entity.pdbx_description
1 polymer ?
#
loop_
_entity_poly.entity_id
_entity_poly.type
_entity_poly.pdbx_seq_one_letter_code
_entity_poly.pdbx_strand_id
1 'polypeptide(L)'
;MSNTFYVAAEISSDGNFADCTYYADREGTQPIEGSTLHIPRNAGVCIFEQADTTSLLLIGATFKTIGSVPGMNVSNFTPADDENVISVAMPTNGTVITKGIVLLFSTPGTVQNLYPSSDPQVLNDGPLTC
;
A
#
# COMPACT_ATOMS: atom_id res chain seq x y z
N MET A 1 -17.29 1.53 2.70
CA MET A 1 -16.56 0.26 2.91
C MET A 1 -15.10 0.55 2.59
N SER A 2 -14.17 -0.22 3.14
CA SER A 2 -12.73 -0.12 2.88
C SER A 2 -12.10 -1.47 3.19
N ASN A 3 -10.91 -1.72 2.66
CA ASN A 3 -10.09 -2.87 3.04
C ASN A 3 -8.73 -2.36 3.52
N THR A 4 -8.33 -2.74 4.73
CA THR A 4 -7.04 -2.32 5.32
C THR A 4 -6.03 -3.45 5.22
N PHE A 5 -4.81 -3.10 4.84
CA PHE A 5 -3.63 -3.93 5.02
C PHE A 5 -2.65 -3.22 5.95
N TYR A 6 -1.97 -3.99 6.78
CA TYR A 6 -0.92 -3.49 7.66
C TYR A 6 0.44 -3.81 7.03
N VAL A 7 1.34 -2.83 7.00
CA VAL A 7 2.67 -2.99 6.39
C VAL A 7 3.76 -2.77 7.43
N ALA A 8 4.66 -3.74 7.54
CA ALA A 8 5.95 -3.56 8.20
C ALA A 8 6.99 -3.26 7.13
N ALA A 9 7.79 -2.22 7.34
CA ALA A 9 8.87 -1.84 6.44
C ALA A 9 10.20 -1.73 7.18
N GLU A 10 11.26 -2.21 6.54
CA GLU A 10 12.64 -2.01 6.97
C GLU A 10 13.52 -1.58 5.79
N ILE A 11 14.67 -0.99 6.10
CA ILE A 11 15.64 -0.63 5.07
C ILE A 11 16.18 -1.92 4.49
N SER A 12 16.00 -2.08 3.18
CA SER A 12 16.51 -3.23 2.44
C SER A 12 18.02 -3.39 2.57
N SER A 13 18.51 -4.60 2.34
CA SER A 13 19.93 -4.95 2.50
C SER A 13 20.90 -4.11 1.63
N ASP A 14 20.41 -3.51 0.54
CA ASP A 14 21.19 -2.62 -0.33
C ASP A 14 21.17 -1.13 0.10
N GLY A 15 20.34 -0.80 1.10
CA GLY A 15 20.20 0.53 1.67
C GLY A 15 19.32 1.51 0.89
N ASN A 16 18.68 1.08 -0.20
CA ASN A 16 18.01 1.99 -1.15
C ASN A 16 16.48 1.87 -1.14
N PHE A 17 15.95 0.69 -0.84
CA PHE A 17 14.50 0.41 -0.86
C PHE A 17 13.97 0.10 0.54
N ALA A 18 12.63 0.10 0.65
CA ALA A 18 11.94 -0.49 1.78
C ALA A 18 11.58 -1.95 1.46
N ASP A 19 12.11 -2.89 2.26
CA ASP A 19 11.64 -4.28 2.25
C ASP A 19 10.33 -4.32 3.05
N CYS A 20 9.23 -4.67 2.38
CA CYS A 20 7.90 -4.62 2.95
C CYS A 20 7.32 -6.03 3.16
N THR A 21 6.71 -6.25 4.32
CA THR A 21 5.83 -7.40 4.58
C THR A 21 4.43 -6.90 4.89
N TYR A 22 3.42 -7.51 4.27
CA TYR A 22 2.02 -7.13 4.41
C TYR A 22 1.28 -8.12 5.31
N TYR A 23 0.34 -7.62 6.10
CA TYR A 23 -0.40 -8.38 7.09
C TYR A 23 -1.89 -8.05 7.05
N ALA A 24 -2.71 -9.01 7.47
CA ALA A 24 -4.15 -8.83 7.67
C ALA A 24 -4.49 -8.18 9.04
N ASP A 25 -3.53 -8.14 9.96
CA ASP A 25 -3.65 -7.62 11.33
C ASP A 25 -2.53 -6.63 11.66
N ARG A 26 -2.79 -5.74 12.62
CA ARG A 26 -1.86 -4.67 13.00
C ARG A 26 -0.64 -5.20 13.74
N GLU A 27 -0.84 -6.24 14.53
CA GLU A 27 0.16 -6.90 15.35
C GLU A 27 1.24 -7.61 14.51
N GLY A 28 0.98 -7.81 13.20
CA GLY A 28 1.91 -8.44 12.28
C GLY A 28 2.01 -9.96 12.47
N THR A 29 0.92 -10.62 12.88
CA THR A 29 0.90 -12.06 13.15
C THR A 29 0.29 -12.88 12.01
N GLN A 30 -0.40 -12.23 11.07
CA GLN A 30 -1.06 -12.85 9.93
C GLN A 30 -0.48 -12.32 8.62
N PRO A 31 0.72 -12.80 8.21
CA PRO A 31 1.34 -12.36 6.97
C PRO A 31 0.49 -12.76 5.76
N ILE A 32 0.47 -11.88 4.77
CA ILE A 32 -0.14 -12.11 3.47
C ILE A 32 0.97 -12.51 2.51
N GLU A 33 0.90 -13.74 2.03
CA GLU A 33 1.86 -14.29 1.09
C GLU A 33 1.64 -13.76 -0.34
N GLY A 34 2.75 -13.53 -1.05
CA GLY A 34 2.75 -13.12 -2.45
C GLY A 34 2.84 -11.61 -2.67
N SER A 35 2.98 -11.22 -3.95
CA SER A 35 3.16 -9.82 -4.36
C SER A 35 1.85 -9.11 -4.76
N THR A 36 0.73 -9.84 -4.77
CA THR A 36 -0.59 -9.32 -5.12
C THR A 36 -1.52 -9.38 -3.90
N LEU A 37 -2.05 -8.23 -3.51
CA LEU A 37 -3.01 -8.05 -2.44
C LEU A 37 -4.42 -8.02 -3.03
N HIS A 38 -5.31 -8.83 -2.47
CA HIS A 38 -6.68 -8.99 -2.96
C HIS A 38 -7.68 -8.29 -2.05
N ILE A 39 -8.55 -7.46 -2.61
CA ILE A 39 -9.60 -6.75 -1.86
C ILE A 39 -10.99 -7.09 -2.41
N PRO A 40 -12.06 -6.96 -1.59
CA PRO A 40 -13.43 -7.05 -2.07
C PRO A 40 -13.73 -6.10 -3.23
N ARG A 41 -14.52 -6.55 -4.22
CA ARG A 41 -14.94 -5.72 -5.38
C ARG A 41 -15.68 -4.43 -4.99
N ASN A 42 -16.35 -4.43 -3.84
CA ASN A 42 -17.08 -3.28 -3.31
C ASN A 42 -16.31 -2.48 -2.25
N ALA A 43 -15.02 -2.80 -2.00
CA ALA A 43 -14.23 -2.14 -0.97
C ALA A 43 -14.13 -0.63 -1.20
N GLY A 44 -14.02 -0.16 -2.44
CA GLY A 44 -14.00 1.28 -2.79
C GLY A 44 -12.74 2.04 -2.42
N VAL A 45 -12.04 1.60 -1.37
CA VAL A 45 -10.75 2.12 -0.93
C VAL A 45 -9.91 0.97 -0.40
N CYS A 46 -8.64 0.93 -0.82
CA CYS A 46 -7.59 0.12 -0.20
C CYS A 46 -6.79 1.03 0.73
N ILE A 47 -6.68 0.65 2.00
CA ILE A 47 -5.98 1.38 3.04
C ILE A 47 -4.69 0.64 3.37
N PHE A 48 -3.59 1.38 3.52
CA PHE A 48 -2.35 0.87 4.08
C PHE A 48 -2.06 1.60 5.40
N GLU A 49 -1.95 0.82 6.46
CA GLU A 49 -1.58 1.27 7.81
C GLU A 49 -0.26 0.63 8.22
N GLN A 50 0.42 1.22 9.20
CA GLN A 50 1.64 0.65 9.73
C GLN A 50 1.33 -0.54 10.64
N ALA A 51 2.03 -1.65 10.42
CA ALA A 51 2.09 -2.73 11.39
C ALA A 51 2.95 -2.29 12.59
N ASP A 52 2.67 -2.83 13.78
CA ASP A 52 3.39 -2.47 15.01
C ASP A 52 4.88 -2.85 14.97
N THR A 53 5.25 -3.74 14.04
CA THR A 53 6.62 -4.22 13.80
C THR A 53 7.41 -3.39 12.81
N THR A 54 6.84 -2.32 12.22
CA THR A 54 7.55 -1.48 11.25
C THR A 54 8.73 -0.72 11.88
N SER A 55 9.81 -0.54 11.14
CA SER A 55 10.96 0.28 11.54
C SER A 55 11.02 1.63 10.81
N LEU A 56 10.24 1.78 9.74
CA LEU A 56 10.13 3.00 8.94
C LEU A 56 8.74 3.62 9.04
N LEU A 57 8.66 4.94 8.82
CA LEU A 57 7.41 5.69 8.77
C LEU A 57 6.84 5.74 7.35
N LEU A 58 5.57 5.35 7.19
CA LEU A 58 4.82 5.52 5.94
C LEU A 58 4.46 7.00 5.74
N ILE A 59 4.89 7.59 4.62
CA ILE A 59 4.71 9.04 4.37
C ILE A 59 3.91 9.35 3.10
N GLY A 60 3.67 8.35 2.25
CA GLY A 60 3.03 8.57 0.97
C GLY A 60 2.92 7.29 0.15
N ALA A 61 2.21 7.39 -0.96
CA ALA A 61 2.27 6.40 -2.02
C ALA A 61 2.03 7.04 -3.38
N THR A 62 2.61 6.43 -4.41
CA THR A 62 2.19 6.67 -5.79
C THR A 62 1.51 5.42 -6.33
N PHE A 63 0.55 5.57 -7.23
CA PHE A 63 -0.17 4.43 -7.77
C PHE A 63 -0.69 4.65 -9.19
N LYS A 64 -0.78 3.55 -9.95
CA LYS A 64 -1.34 3.57 -11.31
C LYS A 64 -2.04 2.26 -11.62
N THR A 65 -3.11 2.34 -12.41
CA THR A 65 -3.77 1.15 -12.93
C THR A 65 -2.87 0.45 -13.95
N ILE A 66 -2.57 -0.82 -13.74
CA ILE A 66 -1.76 -1.64 -14.64
C ILE A 66 -2.51 -1.83 -15.96
N GLY A 67 -1.76 -1.81 -17.08
CA GLY A 67 -2.33 -1.89 -18.43
C GLY A 67 -2.92 -0.57 -18.96
N SER A 68 -2.90 0.50 -18.15
CA SER A 68 -3.25 1.85 -18.63
C SER A 68 -2.06 2.57 -19.27
N VAL A 69 -2.33 3.68 -19.97
CA VAL A 69 -1.29 4.50 -20.62
C VAL A 69 -0.26 4.97 -19.57
N PRO A 70 1.05 4.77 -19.81
CA PRO A 70 2.09 5.26 -18.92
C PRO A 70 2.00 6.76 -18.71
N GLY A 71 1.96 7.19 -17.45
CA GLY A 71 1.88 8.60 -17.07
C GLY A 71 1.32 8.79 -15.68
N MET A 72 1.89 9.75 -14.96
CA MET A 72 1.49 10.12 -13.61
C MET A 72 0.93 11.54 -13.61
N ASN A 73 -0.06 11.78 -12.76
CA ASN A 73 -0.53 13.12 -12.45
C ASN A 73 -0.82 13.22 -10.95
N VAL A 74 -1.27 14.38 -10.48
CA VAL A 74 -1.52 14.62 -9.05
C VAL A 74 -2.54 13.66 -8.42
N SER A 75 -3.46 13.08 -9.19
CA SER A 75 -4.42 12.07 -8.71
C SER A 75 -3.81 10.67 -8.54
N ASN A 76 -2.55 10.47 -8.95
CA ASN A 76 -1.80 9.23 -8.80
C ASN A 76 -0.83 9.26 -7.61
N PHE A 77 -0.96 10.26 -6.73
CA PHE A 77 -0.21 10.38 -5.49
C PHE A 77 -1.19 10.54 -4.33
N THR A 78 -0.88 9.91 -3.21
CA THR A 78 -1.60 10.08 -1.95
C THR A 78 -0.57 10.28 -0.85
N PRO A 79 -0.56 11.44 -0.16
CA PRO A 79 0.25 11.60 1.04
C PRO A 79 -0.35 10.75 2.16
N ALA A 80 0.49 10.37 3.13
CA ALA A 80 -0.03 9.80 4.38
C ALA A 80 -0.70 10.90 5.21
N ASP A 81 -1.70 10.53 5.99
CA ASP A 81 -2.30 11.44 6.98
C ASP A 81 -1.44 11.57 8.25
N ASP A 82 -1.96 12.28 9.25
CA ASP A 82 -1.28 12.52 10.52
C ASP A 82 -1.06 11.24 11.35
N GLU A 83 -1.72 10.14 10.98
CA GLU A 83 -1.59 8.81 11.59
C GLU A 83 -0.71 7.87 10.73
N ASN A 84 -0.04 8.42 9.71
CA ASN A 84 0.78 7.68 8.75
C ASN A 84 -0.02 6.63 7.95
N VAL A 85 -1.29 6.92 7.66
CA VAL A 85 -2.19 6.04 6.90
C VAL A 85 -2.35 6.53 5.46
N ILE A 86 -2.41 5.59 4.52
CA ILE A 86 -2.61 5.85 3.10
C ILE A 86 -3.93 5.28 2.61
N SER A 87 -4.67 6.05 1.80
CA SER A 87 -5.94 5.63 1.20
C SER A 87 -5.89 5.70 -0.32
N VAL A 88 -6.00 4.55 -0.99
CA VAL A 88 -6.03 4.44 -2.46
C VAL A 88 -7.43 4.07 -2.92
N ALA A 89 -8.08 4.98 -3.66
CA ALA A 89 -9.41 4.74 -4.22
C ALA A 89 -9.41 3.58 -5.23
N MET A 90 -10.42 2.72 -5.16
CA MET A 90 -10.64 1.56 -6.03
C MET A 90 -12.07 1.59 -6.59
N PRO A 91 -12.30 1.14 -7.83
CA PRO A 91 -13.64 1.15 -8.41
C PRO A 91 -14.55 0.14 -7.70
N THR A 92 -15.82 0.52 -7.52
CA THR A 92 -16.89 -0.34 -6.95
C THR A 92 -17.96 -0.73 -7.96
N ASN A 93 -17.84 -0.29 -9.21
CA ASN A 93 -18.85 -0.45 -10.26
C ASN A 93 -18.84 -1.83 -10.95
N GLY A 94 -18.21 -2.84 -10.35
CA GLY A 94 -18.10 -4.19 -10.91
C GLY A 94 -16.94 -4.40 -11.88
N THR A 95 -16.17 -3.36 -12.23
CA THR A 95 -14.94 -3.51 -13.02
C THR A 95 -13.79 -4.01 -12.13
N VAL A 96 -13.15 -5.09 -12.56
CA VAL A 96 -11.93 -5.61 -11.94
C VAL A 96 -10.72 -4.92 -12.57
N ILE A 97 -9.86 -4.33 -11.74
CA ILE A 97 -8.61 -3.69 -12.11
C ILE A 97 -7.49 -4.11 -11.16
N THR A 98 -6.26 -3.99 -11.63
CA THR A 98 -5.06 -4.05 -10.78
C THR A 98 -4.42 -2.67 -10.71
N LYS A 99 -4.05 -2.22 -9.52
CA LYS A 99 -3.18 -1.06 -9.32
C LYS A 99 -1.79 -1.51 -8.88
N GLY A 100 -0.76 -1.03 -9.55
CA GLY A 100 0.59 -1.02 -8.99
C GLY A 100 0.69 0.17 -8.04
N ILE A 101 1.20 -0.06 -6.84
CA ILE A 101 1.32 0.95 -5.79
C ILE A 101 2.76 0.93 -5.31
N VAL A 102 3.42 2.08 -5.24
CA VAL A 102 4.73 2.25 -4.60
C VAL A 102 4.46 2.97 -3.28
N LEU A 103 4.70 2.32 -2.15
CA LEU A 103 4.66 2.98 -0.85
C LEU A 103 5.99 3.72 -0.63
N LEU A 104 5.91 4.89 -0.01
CA LEU A 104 7.07 5.72 0.29
C LEU A 104 7.27 5.78 1.81
N PHE A 105 8.47 5.41 2.25
CA PHE A 105 8.83 5.40 3.65
C PHE A 105 9.99 6.36 3.95
N SER A 106 10.11 6.76 5.21
CA SER A 106 11.23 7.54 5.75
C SER A 106 11.65 7.03 7.12
N THR A 107 12.88 7.33 7.52
CA THR A 107 13.35 7.13 8.89
C THR A 107 12.51 7.94 9.90
N PRO A 108 12.11 7.35 11.05
CA PRO A 108 11.37 8.05 12.09
C PRO A 108 12.16 9.23 12.69
N GLY A 109 11.46 10.31 13.04
CA GLY A 109 12.00 11.47 13.75
C GLY A 109 12.88 12.42 12.92
N THR A 110 13.64 11.93 11.96
CA THR A 110 14.43 12.76 11.04
C THR A 110 14.53 12.07 9.68
N VAL A 111 14.20 12.78 8.60
CA VAL A 111 14.29 12.26 7.22
C VAL A 111 15.77 12.16 6.82
N GLN A 112 16.29 10.93 6.77
CA GLN A 112 17.66 10.65 6.28
C GLN A 112 17.65 10.30 4.79
N ASN A 113 16.64 9.54 4.35
CA ASN A 113 16.41 9.18 2.96
C ASN A 113 14.93 8.83 2.77
N LEU A 114 14.51 8.70 1.50
CA LEU A 114 13.21 8.14 1.13
C LEU A 114 13.41 6.72 0.61
N TYR A 115 12.65 5.78 1.15
CA TYR A 115 12.74 4.36 0.84
C TYR A 115 11.45 3.93 0.13
N PRO A 116 11.44 3.84 -1.20
CA PRO A 116 10.30 3.30 -1.93
C PRO A 116 10.20 1.79 -1.70
N SER A 117 8.98 1.27 -1.55
CA SER A 117 8.73 -0.17 -1.56
C SER A 117 8.91 -0.74 -2.97
N SER A 118 9.12 -2.05 -3.06
CA SER A 118 8.87 -2.78 -4.32
C SER A 118 7.37 -2.80 -4.57
N ASP A 119 6.89 -2.47 -5.78
CA ASP A 119 5.47 -2.26 -6.11
C ASP A 119 4.52 -3.42 -5.68
N PRO A 120 3.77 -3.35 -4.57
CA PRO A 120 2.61 -4.23 -4.39
C PRO A 120 1.59 -3.99 -5.51
N GLN A 121 1.01 -5.09 -5.98
CA GLN A 121 -0.17 -5.04 -6.85
C GLN A 121 -1.41 -5.20 -5.98
N VAL A 122 -2.39 -4.29 -6.09
CA VAL A 122 -3.70 -4.45 -5.46
C VAL A 122 -4.74 -4.78 -6.52
N LEU A 123 -5.43 -5.89 -6.36
CA LEU A 123 -6.47 -6.41 -7.25
C LEU A 123 -7.82 -6.45 -6.52
N ASN A 124 -8.86 -5.85 -7.13
CA ASN A 124 -10.23 -5.88 -6.60
C ASN A 124 -11.05 -7.04 -7.19
N ASP A 125 -10.61 -8.28 -7.03
CA ASP A 125 -11.30 -9.48 -7.54
C ASP A 125 -12.06 -10.26 -6.47
N GLY A 126 -11.82 -9.95 -5.19
CA GLY A 126 -12.35 -10.66 -4.02
C GLY A 126 -13.88 -10.64 -3.92
N PRO A 127 -14.45 -11.55 -3.10
CA PRO A 127 -15.89 -11.67 -2.92
C PRO A 127 -16.50 -10.37 -2.41
N LEU A 128 -17.77 -10.12 -2.75
CA LEU A 128 -18.54 -9.03 -2.17
C LEU A 128 -18.76 -9.35 -0.69
N THR A 129 -18.26 -8.50 0.21
CA THR A 129 -18.58 -8.60 1.64
C THR A 129 -19.93 -7.91 1.86
N CYS A 130 -20.88 -8.66 2.42
CA CYS A 130 -22.25 -8.24 2.70
C CYS A 130 -22.33 -7.21 3.84
#